data_AF-A0A0C7N0S1-F1
#
_entry.id   AF-A0A0C7N0S1-F1
#
_cell.length_a   1.000
_cell.length_b   1.000
_cell.length_c   1.000
_cell.angle_alpha   90.00
_cell.angle_beta   90.00
_cell.angle_gamma   90.00
#
_symmetry.space_group_name_H-M   'P 1'
#
loop_
_entity.id
_entity.type
_entity.pdbx_description
1 polymer ?
#
loop_
_entity_poly.entity_id
_entity_poly.type
_entity_poly.pdbx_seq_one_letter_code
_entity_poly.pdbx_strand_id
1 'polypeptide(L)'
;MELKELDPEPVAHYRPVEGIEKPSGILNWLNPRILRISLRKIQKYSVWPFAAYFPLHAINTLIVPAISPEGAPNDVLMMVRELLPGFTSTLLSASVAAHLASGVALRIWSLVANWRRPKRAKNRVQDSAERESQREIGLVGGLSGYFIGVTKQLSYNPQILTGYILAPAIFYHTYLMKKAPLQEGIDIDFDFVKWILQNDSKFIKWWIGIIPLSALIWTASYHFGAGLCQYARIRRLSVRKSMSTLILGLTSMGLVGLWRLSKTTSVFYNSDYQRILNAVIR
;
A
#
# COMPACT_ATOMS: atom_id res chain seq x y z
N MET A 1 -21.61 -31.68 50.17
CA MET A 1 -21.17 -30.34 49.70
C MET A 1 -22.43 -29.55 49.41
N GLU A 2 -22.79 -28.63 50.29
CA GLU A 2 -23.91 -27.71 50.07
C GLU A 2 -23.42 -26.56 49.19
N LEU A 3 -24.16 -26.27 48.12
CA LEU A 3 -23.90 -25.14 47.25
C LEU A 3 -24.40 -23.88 47.95
N LYS A 4 -23.48 -22.95 48.21
CA LYS A 4 -23.78 -21.65 48.79
C LYS A 4 -24.16 -20.68 47.67
N GLU A 5 -25.40 -20.24 47.67
CA GLU A 5 -25.88 -19.20 46.76
C GLU A 5 -25.23 -17.86 47.16
N LEU A 6 -24.60 -17.18 46.20
CA LEU A 6 -23.98 -15.88 46.36
C LEU A 6 -24.89 -14.82 45.74
N ASP A 7 -25.12 -13.73 46.46
CA ASP A 7 -25.88 -12.59 45.95
C ASP A 7 -25.22 -12.02 44.69
N PRO A 8 -25.99 -11.68 43.65
CA PRO A 8 -25.44 -11.09 42.44
C PRO A 8 -24.83 -9.73 42.75
N GLU A 9 -23.51 -9.58 42.57
CA GLU A 9 -22.86 -8.28 42.65
C GLU A 9 -23.50 -7.34 41.61
N PRO A 10 -23.95 -6.12 42.01
CA PRO A 10 -24.46 -5.16 41.07
C PRO A 10 -23.34 -4.80 40.09
N VAL A 11 -23.56 -5.10 38.81
CA VAL A 11 -22.64 -4.73 37.74
C VAL A 11 -22.65 -3.21 37.63
N ALA A 12 -21.77 -2.53 38.37
CA ALA A 12 -21.60 -1.07 38.36
C ALA A 12 -21.26 -0.50 36.97
N HIS A 13 -21.06 -1.37 35.98
CA HIS A 13 -20.73 -1.07 34.60
C HIS A 13 -21.65 -1.74 33.58
N TYR A 14 -22.92 -2.01 33.93
CA TYR A 14 -23.92 -2.27 32.90
C TYR A 14 -24.25 -0.94 32.21
N ARG A 15 -23.53 -0.64 31.12
CA ARG A 15 -24.04 0.31 30.13
C ARG A 15 -25.09 -0.45 29.33
N PRO A 16 -26.38 -0.08 29.39
CA PRO A 16 -27.32 -0.61 28.42
C PRO A 16 -26.70 -0.39 27.04
N VAL A 17 -26.78 -1.42 26.19
CA VAL A 17 -26.49 -1.24 24.77
C VAL A 17 -27.49 -0.20 24.31
N GLU A 18 -27.05 1.07 24.22
CA GLU A 18 -27.86 2.18 23.75
C GLU A 18 -28.60 1.66 22.52
N GLY A 19 -29.93 1.61 22.67
CA GLY A 19 -30.81 1.14 21.62
C GLY A 19 -30.41 1.81 20.31
N ILE A 20 -30.44 1.04 19.24
CA ILE A 20 -30.26 1.56 17.89
C ILE A 20 -31.50 2.39 17.60
N GLU A 21 -31.60 3.59 18.17
CA GLU A 21 -32.42 4.63 17.59
C GLU A 21 -31.77 4.93 16.25
N LYS A 22 -32.34 4.32 15.19
CA LYS A 22 -32.06 4.76 13.83
C LYS A 22 -32.47 6.22 13.82
N PRO A 23 -31.53 7.16 13.71
CA PRO A 23 -31.94 8.54 13.60
C PRO A 23 -32.79 8.62 12.32
N SER A 24 -33.91 9.35 12.37
CA SER A 24 -34.86 9.52 11.27
C SER A 24 -34.72 10.95 10.74
N GLY A 25 -34.39 11.10 9.45
CA GLY A 25 -34.14 12.41 8.83
C GLY A 25 -33.10 12.41 7.70
N ILE A 26 -33.21 13.37 6.78
CA ILE A 26 -32.30 13.57 5.63
C ILE A 26 -30.88 14.01 6.09
N LEU A 27 -30.75 14.57 7.29
CA LEU A 27 -29.46 15.03 7.88
C LEU A 27 -28.63 13.92 8.57
N ASN A 28 -29.08 12.67 8.54
CA ASN A 28 -28.41 11.55 9.22
C ASN A 28 -27.06 11.13 8.62
N TRP A 29 -26.80 11.46 7.36
CA TRP A 29 -25.51 11.25 6.72
C TRP A 29 -24.34 12.00 7.39
N LEU A 30 -24.63 13.10 8.11
CA LEU A 30 -23.63 13.86 8.88
C LEU A 30 -23.41 13.28 10.29
N ASN A 31 -24.10 12.19 10.67
CA ASN A 31 -23.84 11.55 11.93
C ASN A 31 -22.38 11.06 11.98
N PRO A 32 -21.56 11.51 12.95
CA PRO A 32 -20.14 11.19 13.04
C PRO A 32 -19.87 9.67 13.05
N ARG A 33 -20.79 8.89 13.62
CA ARG A 33 -20.69 7.43 13.66
C ARG A 33 -20.92 6.81 12.28
N ILE A 34 -21.93 7.29 11.54
CA ILE A 34 -22.24 6.82 10.18
C ILE A 34 -21.10 7.20 9.24
N LEU A 35 -20.64 8.45 9.29
CA LEU A 35 -19.51 8.92 8.48
C LEU A 35 -18.26 8.08 8.74
N ARG A 36 -17.91 7.81 10.00
CA ARG A 36 -16.76 6.96 10.35
C ARG A 36 -16.90 5.53 9.82
N ILE A 37 -18.10 4.94 9.88
CA ILE A 37 -18.36 3.60 9.33
C ILE A 37 -18.24 3.63 7.80
N SER A 38 -18.81 4.63 7.14
CA SER A 38 -18.74 4.80 5.69
C SER A 38 -17.31 4.97 5.21
N LEU A 39 -16.51 5.85 5.84
CA LEU A 39 -15.09 6.02 5.52
C LEU A 39 -14.31 4.71 5.67
N ARG A 40 -14.57 3.92 6.71
CA ARG A 40 -13.94 2.60 6.88
C ARG A 40 -14.33 1.61 5.79
N LYS A 41 -15.59 1.62 5.36
CA LYS A 41 -16.06 0.79 4.25
C LYS A 41 -15.42 1.23 2.94
N ILE A 42 -15.39 2.53 2.64
CA ILE A 42 -14.73 3.09 1.45
C ILE A 42 -13.27 2.66 1.43
N GLN A 43 -12.52 2.91 2.51
CA GLN A 43 -11.11 2.52 2.61
C GLN A 43 -10.90 1.01 2.38
N LYS A 44 -11.79 0.18 2.94
CA LYS A 44 -11.70 -1.28 2.84
C LYS A 44 -12.03 -1.78 1.43
N TYR A 45 -13.04 -1.24 0.77
CA TYR A 45 -13.53 -1.75 -0.51
C TYR A 45 -12.88 -1.08 -1.72
N SER A 46 -12.28 0.10 -1.57
CA SER A 46 -11.53 0.76 -2.64
C SER A 46 -10.25 0.02 -3.03
N VAL A 47 -9.83 -1.02 -2.30
CA VAL A 47 -8.65 -1.82 -2.65
C VAL A 47 -8.92 -2.86 -3.73
N TRP A 48 -10.18 -3.17 -4.05
CA TRP A 48 -10.53 -4.27 -4.98
C TRP A 48 -9.92 -4.11 -6.37
N PRO A 49 -9.99 -2.93 -7.02
CA PRO A 49 -9.35 -2.74 -8.32
C PRO A 49 -7.84 -2.99 -8.27
N PHE A 50 -7.17 -2.59 -7.19
CA PHE A 50 -5.75 -2.88 -6.99
C PHE A 50 -5.49 -4.35 -6.70
N ALA A 51 -6.35 -5.02 -5.93
CA ALA A 51 -6.21 -6.44 -5.65
C ALA A 51 -6.27 -7.29 -6.94
N ALA A 52 -7.11 -6.89 -7.90
CA ALA A 52 -7.21 -7.53 -9.20
C ALA A 52 -6.06 -7.14 -10.15
N TYR A 53 -5.67 -5.87 -10.18
CA TYR A 53 -4.63 -5.36 -11.10
C TYR A 53 -3.20 -5.69 -10.66
N PHE A 54 -2.92 -5.65 -9.35
CA PHE A 54 -1.55 -5.78 -8.83
C PHE A 54 -0.84 -7.07 -9.26
N PRO A 55 -1.47 -8.26 -9.28
CA PRO A 55 -0.80 -9.47 -9.78
C PRO A 55 -0.31 -9.33 -11.23
N LEU A 56 -1.14 -8.80 -12.14
CA LEU A 56 -0.76 -8.57 -13.54
C LEU A 56 0.39 -7.58 -13.64
N HIS A 57 0.29 -6.47 -12.91
CA HIS A 57 1.33 -5.45 -12.87
C HIS A 57 2.63 -5.99 -12.28
N ALA A 58 2.57 -6.75 -11.19
CA ALA A 58 3.73 -7.33 -10.51
C ALA A 58 4.44 -8.37 -11.39
N ILE A 59 3.70 -9.21 -12.12
CA ILE A 59 4.29 -10.13 -13.09
C ILE A 59 5.04 -9.33 -14.16
N ASN A 60 4.36 -8.37 -14.79
CA ASN A 60 4.93 -7.61 -15.91
C ASN A 60 6.13 -6.73 -15.50
N THR A 61 6.09 -6.13 -14.31
CA THR A 61 7.10 -5.13 -13.89
C THR A 61 8.16 -5.65 -12.93
N LEU A 62 7.88 -6.71 -12.16
CA LEU A 62 8.81 -7.24 -11.17
C LEU A 62 9.42 -8.57 -11.61
N ILE A 63 8.61 -9.47 -12.17
CA ILE A 63 9.04 -10.85 -12.47
C ILE A 63 9.63 -10.94 -13.86
N VAL A 64 8.89 -10.50 -14.88
CA VAL A 64 9.32 -10.63 -16.29
C VAL A 64 10.66 -9.95 -16.55
N PRO A 65 10.90 -8.68 -16.12
CA PRO A 65 12.19 -8.04 -16.37
C PRO A 65 13.34 -8.68 -15.59
N ALA A 66 13.04 -9.34 -14.46
CA ALA A 66 14.04 -10.08 -13.71
C ALA A 66 14.51 -11.35 -14.43
N ILE A 67 13.68 -11.93 -15.30
CA ILE A 67 13.96 -13.16 -16.06
C ILE A 67 14.44 -12.86 -17.48
N SER A 68 13.71 -11.99 -18.20
CA SER A 68 13.98 -11.59 -19.58
C SER A 68 13.76 -10.08 -19.73
N PRO A 69 14.81 -9.24 -19.60
CA PRO A 69 14.69 -7.78 -19.55
C PRO A 69 14.62 -7.11 -20.92
N GLU A 70 14.82 -7.85 -22.02
CA GLU A 70 14.93 -7.26 -23.36
C GLU A 70 13.57 -6.91 -23.97
N GLY A 71 12.94 -7.83 -24.71
CA GLY A 71 11.65 -7.62 -25.38
C GLY A 71 10.43 -8.05 -24.55
N ALA A 72 10.57 -9.11 -23.75
CA ALA A 72 9.45 -9.73 -23.04
C ALA A 72 8.59 -8.79 -22.15
N PRO A 73 9.15 -7.77 -21.47
CA PRO A 73 8.34 -6.84 -20.70
C PRO A 73 7.36 -6.03 -21.57
N ASN A 74 7.74 -5.67 -22.80
CA ASN A 74 6.87 -4.96 -23.72
C ASN A 74 5.77 -5.89 -24.27
N ASP A 75 6.11 -7.13 -24.62
CA ASP A 75 5.13 -8.12 -25.10
C ASP A 75 4.06 -8.41 -24.03
N VAL A 76 4.49 -8.62 -22.79
CA VAL A 76 3.57 -8.86 -21.66
C VAL A 76 2.78 -7.59 -21.33
N LEU A 77 3.37 -6.40 -21.45
CA LEU A 77 2.65 -5.13 -21.30
C LEU A 77 1.52 -5.00 -22.33
N MET A 78 1.78 -5.32 -23.60
CA MET A 78 0.77 -5.28 -24.66
C MET A 78 -0.36 -6.27 -24.38
N MET A 79 -0.02 -7.50 -23.98
CA MET A 79 -1.02 -8.49 -23.57
C MET A 79 -1.89 -7.99 -22.40
N VAL A 80 -1.27 -7.40 -21.36
CA VAL A 80 -2.00 -6.85 -20.21
C VAL A 80 -2.90 -5.68 -20.61
N ARG A 81 -2.48 -4.83 -21.55
CA ARG A 81 -3.29 -3.72 -22.07
C ARG A 81 -4.52 -4.21 -22.84
N GLU A 82 -4.37 -5.28 -23.63
CA GLU A 82 -5.48 -5.88 -24.37
C GLU A 82 -6.52 -6.54 -23.44
N LEU A 83 -6.04 -7.17 -22.36
CA LEU A 83 -6.93 -7.83 -21.37
C LEU A 83 -7.70 -6.84 -20.49
N LEU A 84 -7.22 -5.61 -20.36
CA LEU A 84 -7.77 -4.63 -19.41
C LEU A 84 -8.64 -3.58 -20.11
N PRO A 85 -9.82 -3.24 -19.55
CA PRO A 85 -10.64 -2.18 -20.12
C PRO A 85 -9.93 -0.83 -20.18
N GLY A 86 -10.25 0.00 -21.18
CA GLY A 86 -9.63 1.33 -21.34
C GLY A 86 -9.81 2.27 -20.14
N PHE A 87 -10.85 2.09 -19.33
CA PHE A 87 -11.09 2.89 -18.12
C PHE A 87 -10.28 2.42 -16.88
N THR A 88 -9.46 1.37 -17.00
CA THR A 88 -8.71 0.78 -15.88
C THR A 88 -7.85 1.82 -15.15
N SER A 89 -7.14 2.69 -15.89
CA SER A 89 -6.30 3.73 -15.28
C SER A 89 -7.11 4.73 -14.43
N THR A 90 -8.30 5.12 -14.91
CA THR A 90 -9.22 5.99 -14.17
C THR A 90 -9.77 5.30 -12.93
N LEU A 91 -10.16 4.01 -13.05
CA LEU A 91 -10.65 3.22 -11.93
C LEU A 91 -9.59 3.05 -10.84
N LEU A 92 -8.35 2.74 -11.21
CA LEU A 92 -7.23 2.64 -10.27
C LEU A 92 -6.95 3.98 -9.59
N SER A 93 -6.89 5.07 -10.35
CA SER A 93 -6.65 6.41 -9.80
C SER A 93 -7.74 6.82 -8.79
N ALA A 94 -9.02 6.61 -9.13
CA ALA A 94 -10.14 6.89 -8.24
C ALA A 94 -10.09 6.02 -6.97
N SER A 95 -9.70 4.75 -7.12
CA SER A 95 -9.59 3.79 -6.03
C SER A 95 -8.47 4.14 -5.04
N VAL A 96 -7.30 4.58 -5.53
CA VAL A 96 -6.21 5.09 -4.69
C VAL A 96 -6.64 6.37 -4.00
N ALA A 97 -7.25 7.31 -4.72
CA ALA A 97 -7.73 8.56 -4.13
C ALA A 97 -8.74 8.28 -3.00
N ALA A 98 -9.72 7.41 -3.23
CA ALA A 98 -10.69 7.00 -2.23
C ALA A 98 -10.03 6.32 -1.01
N HIS A 99 -9.06 5.42 -1.25
CA HIS A 99 -8.33 4.72 -0.18
C HIS A 99 -7.54 5.71 0.70
N LEU A 100 -6.77 6.59 0.07
CA LEU A 100 -5.92 7.57 0.75
C LEU A 100 -6.78 8.60 1.49
N ALA A 101 -7.76 9.21 0.82
CA ALA A 101 -8.60 10.25 1.41
C ALA A 101 -9.37 9.72 2.63
N SER A 102 -9.97 8.54 2.52
CA SER A 102 -10.68 7.92 3.64
C SER A 102 -9.75 7.54 4.79
N GLY A 103 -8.56 7.01 4.50
CA GLY A 103 -7.55 6.67 5.50
C GLY A 103 -7.01 7.90 6.25
N VAL A 104 -6.71 8.98 5.52
CA VAL A 104 -6.26 10.27 6.10
C VAL A 104 -7.37 10.88 6.96
N ALA A 105 -8.61 10.94 6.45
CA ALA A 105 -9.75 11.46 7.19
C ALA A 105 -9.98 10.69 8.51
N LEU A 106 -9.93 9.37 8.48
CA LEU A 106 -10.06 8.53 9.69
C LEU A 106 -8.94 8.78 10.70
N ARG A 107 -7.73 9.07 10.23
CA ARG A 107 -6.59 9.36 11.11
C ARG A 107 -6.71 10.74 11.75
N ILE A 108 -7.02 11.77 10.97
CA ILE A 108 -7.27 13.12 11.50
C ILE A 108 -8.41 13.05 12.54
N TRP A 109 -9.49 12.34 12.21
CA TRP A 109 -10.59 12.09 13.15
C TRP A 109 -10.09 11.47 14.47
N SER A 110 -9.26 10.42 14.39
CA SER A 110 -8.72 9.77 15.59
C SER A 110 -7.79 10.67 16.40
N LEU A 111 -6.99 11.52 15.75
CA LEU A 111 -6.08 12.45 16.42
C LEU A 111 -6.88 13.50 17.18
N VAL A 112 -7.89 14.11 16.53
CA VAL A 112 -8.78 15.10 17.15
C VAL A 112 -9.57 14.47 18.31
N ALA A 113 -10.13 13.27 18.11
CA ALA A 113 -10.88 12.57 19.15
C ALA A 113 -10.01 12.18 20.35
N ASN A 114 -8.74 11.82 20.14
CA ASN A 114 -7.80 11.47 21.19
C ASN A 114 -7.28 12.70 21.95
N TRP A 115 -7.11 13.84 21.27
CA TRP A 115 -6.75 15.10 21.92
C TRP A 115 -7.84 15.50 22.94
N ARG A 116 -9.11 15.36 22.57
CA ARG A 116 -10.24 15.71 23.43
C ARG A 116 -10.46 14.76 24.62
N ARG A 117 -9.74 13.64 24.71
CA ARG A 117 -9.89 12.68 25.82
C ARG A 117 -8.99 13.08 27.00
N PRO A 118 -9.50 13.12 28.25
CA PRO A 118 -8.66 13.31 29.40
C PRO A 118 -7.62 12.19 29.48
N LYS A 119 -6.35 12.55 29.72
CA LYS A 119 -5.23 11.60 29.85
C LYS A 119 -5.47 10.71 31.08
N ARG A 120 -6.14 9.57 30.91
CA ARG A 120 -6.23 8.55 31.96
C ARG A 120 -4.82 8.01 32.26
N ALA A 121 -4.49 7.88 33.53
CA ALA A 121 -3.22 7.32 34.01
C ALA A 121 -2.96 5.95 33.36
N LYS A 122 -1.78 5.78 32.79
CA LYS A 122 -1.39 4.61 31.99
C LYS A 122 -1.00 3.44 32.90
N ASN A 123 -1.98 2.66 33.36
CA ASN A 123 -1.74 1.28 33.79
C ASN A 123 -2.12 0.32 32.67
N ARG A 124 -1.44 0.43 31.51
CA ARG A 124 -1.62 -0.54 30.40
C ARG A 124 -0.54 -1.60 30.55
N VAL A 125 -0.93 -2.81 30.93
CA VAL A 125 -0.04 -3.98 31.08
C VAL A 125 0.77 -4.17 29.80
N GLN A 126 2.10 -4.13 29.90
CA GLN A 126 3.04 -4.12 28.78
C GLN A 126 2.86 -5.33 27.83
N ASP A 127 2.50 -6.50 28.37
CA ASP A 127 2.22 -7.73 27.59
C ASP A 127 1.00 -7.57 26.65
N SER A 128 -0.04 -6.83 27.06
CA SER A 128 -1.19 -6.56 26.18
C SER A 128 -0.84 -5.65 25.01
N ALA A 129 0.03 -4.65 25.24
CA ALA A 129 0.53 -3.75 24.21
C ALA A 129 1.48 -4.46 23.24
N GLU A 130 2.29 -5.41 23.73
CA GLU A 130 3.17 -6.24 22.90
C GLU A 130 2.38 -7.23 22.03
N ARG A 131 1.32 -7.86 22.57
CA ARG A 131 0.43 -8.72 21.78
C ARG A 131 -0.37 -7.92 20.75
N GLU A 132 -0.81 -6.71 21.08
CA GLU A 132 -1.46 -5.80 20.12
C GLU A 132 -0.46 -5.34 19.03
N SER A 133 0.77 -4.97 19.40
CA SER A 133 1.78 -4.55 18.43
C SER A 133 2.15 -5.70 17.50
N GLN A 134 2.34 -6.93 17.99
CA GLN A 134 2.61 -8.09 17.13
C GLN A 134 1.43 -8.45 16.19
N ARG A 135 0.20 -8.12 16.60
CA ARG A 135 -1.01 -8.21 15.76
C ARG A 135 -1.07 -7.08 14.73
N GLU A 136 -0.61 -5.88 15.06
CA GLU A 136 -0.58 -4.71 14.17
C GLU A 136 0.62 -4.68 13.21
N ILE A 137 1.78 -5.22 13.59
CA ILE A 137 3.03 -5.21 12.80
C ILE A 137 2.95 -6.17 11.59
N GLY A 138 1.84 -6.91 11.43
CA GLY A 138 1.44 -7.53 10.15
C GLY A 138 2.22 -8.75 9.71
N LEU A 139 3.54 -8.84 9.93
CA LEU A 139 4.41 -9.83 9.28
C LEU A 139 5.66 -10.26 10.09
N VAL A 140 5.72 -9.97 11.40
CA VAL A 140 6.87 -10.38 12.25
C VAL A 140 6.95 -11.89 12.36
N GLY A 141 7.92 -12.46 11.65
CA GLY A 141 8.19 -13.90 11.60
C GLY A 141 8.55 -14.30 10.17
N GLY A 142 9.83 -14.55 9.92
CA GLY A 142 10.39 -14.90 8.61
C GLY A 142 11.89 -14.61 8.55
N LEU A 143 12.55 -14.81 7.40
CA LEU A 143 13.97 -14.48 7.19
C LEU A 143 14.28 -13.00 7.50
N SER A 144 13.31 -12.08 7.30
CA SER A 144 13.43 -10.68 7.72
C SER A 144 13.55 -10.51 9.23
N GLY A 145 12.96 -11.38 10.05
CA GLY A 145 13.16 -11.39 11.50
C GLY A 145 14.50 -12.00 11.92
N TYR A 146 15.09 -12.85 11.07
CA TYR A 146 16.34 -13.57 11.35
C TYR A 146 17.58 -12.78 10.91
N PHE A 147 17.53 -12.13 9.75
CA PHE A 147 18.67 -11.37 9.21
C PHE A 147 18.72 -9.90 9.65
N ILE A 148 17.58 -9.27 9.92
CA ILE A 148 17.56 -7.83 10.20
C ILE A 148 17.61 -7.54 11.69
N GLY A 149 17.33 -8.51 12.57
CA GLY A 149 17.46 -8.33 14.03
C GLY A 149 16.64 -7.16 14.60
N VAL A 150 15.81 -6.48 13.78
CA VAL A 150 15.00 -5.34 14.19
C VAL A 150 13.88 -5.88 15.04
N THR A 151 14.19 -5.80 16.32
CA THR A 151 13.44 -6.25 17.46
C THR A 151 12.01 -5.69 17.43
N LYS A 152 11.07 -6.58 17.75
CA LYS A 152 9.91 -6.52 18.67
C LYS A 152 9.34 -5.17 19.20
N GLN A 153 9.91 -4.01 18.90
CA GLN A 153 9.54 -2.70 19.45
C GLN A 153 9.58 -1.56 18.42
N LEU A 154 9.15 -1.81 17.18
CA LEU A 154 8.83 -0.68 16.30
C LEU A 154 7.66 0.10 16.92
N SER A 155 7.93 1.33 17.37
CA SER A 155 6.92 2.22 17.96
C SER A 155 5.83 2.62 16.95
N TYR A 156 6.04 2.31 15.66
CA TYR A 156 5.17 2.66 14.56
C TYR A 156 4.77 1.41 13.78
N ASN A 157 3.51 1.33 13.37
CA ASN A 157 3.02 0.27 12.51
C ASN A 157 3.68 0.38 11.12
N PRO A 158 4.44 -0.64 10.64
CA PRO A 158 5.16 -0.52 9.37
C PRO A 158 4.24 -0.42 8.14
N GLN A 159 3.02 -0.94 8.20
CA GLN A 159 2.04 -0.79 7.12
C GLN A 159 1.63 0.68 6.96
N ILE A 160 1.54 1.42 8.07
CA ILE A 160 1.30 2.86 8.07
C ILE A 160 2.49 3.60 7.44
N LEU A 161 3.71 3.29 7.89
CA LEU A 161 4.93 3.92 7.39
C LEU A 161 5.09 3.71 5.88
N THR A 162 4.97 2.45 5.44
CA THR A 162 5.01 2.12 4.01
C THR A 162 3.90 2.80 3.23
N GLY A 163 2.70 2.97 3.80
CA GLY A 163 1.63 3.75 3.17
C GLY A 163 1.99 5.22 2.93
N TYR A 164 2.69 5.87 3.88
CA TYR A 164 3.14 7.26 3.71
C TYR A 164 4.24 7.43 2.67
N ILE A 165 5.11 6.44 2.50
CA ILE A 165 6.15 6.45 1.47
C ILE A 165 5.55 6.05 0.11
N LEU A 166 4.63 5.10 0.10
CA LEU A 166 4.00 4.57 -1.10
C LEU A 166 3.10 5.59 -1.77
N ALA A 167 2.36 6.41 -1.02
CA ALA A 167 1.46 7.42 -1.58
C ALA A 167 2.16 8.40 -2.55
N PRO A 168 3.24 9.12 -2.16
CA PRO A 168 3.97 9.98 -3.09
C PRO A 168 4.66 9.18 -4.20
N ALA A 169 5.16 7.97 -3.91
CA ALA A 169 5.78 7.12 -4.93
C ALA A 169 4.79 6.68 -6.03
N ILE A 170 3.55 6.30 -5.67
CA ILE A 170 2.48 5.99 -6.63
C ILE A 170 2.07 7.24 -7.41
N PHE A 171 1.97 8.40 -6.75
CA PHE A 171 1.62 9.64 -7.43
C PHE A 171 2.67 9.99 -8.49
N TYR A 172 3.94 9.95 -8.09
CA TYR A 172 5.09 10.12 -8.98
C TYR A 172 5.05 9.13 -10.16
N HIS A 173 4.91 7.84 -9.88
CA HIS A 173 4.85 6.79 -10.89
C HIS A 173 3.69 6.99 -11.87
N THR A 174 2.50 7.31 -11.37
CA THR A 174 1.31 7.55 -12.21
C THR A 174 1.46 8.81 -13.04
N TYR A 175 2.11 9.85 -12.49
CA TYR A 175 2.36 11.07 -13.23
C TYR A 175 3.36 10.83 -14.37
N LEU A 176 4.53 10.28 -14.05
CA LEU A 176 5.60 9.99 -15.00
C LEU A 176 5.18 8.97 -16.08
N MET A 177 4.48 7.91 -15.69
CA MET A 177 4.20 6.78 -16.60
C MET A 177 2.84 6.85 -17.29
N LYS A 178 1.97 7.81 -16.92
CA LYS A 178 0.63 7.87 -17.50
C LYS A 178 0.15 9.28 -17.79
N LYS A 179 0.19 10.19 -16.81
CA LYS A 179 -0.38 11.53 -17.00
C LYS A 179 0.46 12.40 -17.93
N ALA A 180 1.78 12.48 -17.71
CA ALA A 180 2.66 13.27 -18.56
C ALA A 180 2.71 12.74 -20.00
N PRO A 181 2.85 11.42 -20.26
CA PRO A 181 2.74 10.88 -21.61
C PRO A 181 1.39 11.19 -22.29
N LEU A 182 0.28 11.05 -21.55
CA LEU A 182 -1.05 11.34 -22.08
C LEU A 182 -1.23 12.82 -22.47
N GLN A 183 -0.65 13.75 -21.70
CA GLN A 183 -0.68 15.18 -22.01
C GLN A 183 0.08 15.51 -23.30
N GLU A 184 1.17 14.80 -23.55
CA GLU A 184 1.99 14.94 -24.76
C GLU A 184 1.47 14.11 -25.95
N GLY A 185 0.43 13.29 -25.75
CA GLY A 185 -0.11 12.40 -26.77
C GLY A 185 0.82 11.23 -27.12
N ILE A 186 1.72 10.86 -26.21
CA ILE A 186 2.73 9.81 -26.40
C ILE A 186 2.33 8.58 -25.58
N ASP A 187 2.40 7.40 -26.19
CA ASP A 187 2.35 6.14 -25.45
C ASP A 187 3.76 5.70 -25.07
N ILE A 188 3.90 5.15 -23.86
CA ILE A 188 5.18 4.73 -23.32
C ILE A 188 5.14 3.27 -22.89
N ASP A 189 6.31 2.65 -22.88
CA ASP A 189 6.49 1.25 -22.52
C ASP A 189 7.77 1.06 -21.69
N PHE A 190 8.33 -0.15 -21.64
CA PHE A 190 9.58 -0.37 -20.91
C PHE A 190 10.79 0.29 -21.56
N ASP A 191 10.73 0.70 -22.83
CA ASP A 191 11.85 1.39 -23.47
C ASP A 191 12.02 2.80 -22.92
N PHE A 192 10.91 3.47 -22.54
CA PHE A 192 10.98 4.70 -21.76
C PHE A 192 11.64 4.47 -20.39
N VAL A 193 11.30 3.37 -19.71
CA VAL A 193 11.90 3.03 -18.40
C VAL A 193 13.40 2.75 -18.56
N LYS A 194 13.80 1.94 -19.55
CA LYS A 194 15.22 1.67 -19.85
C LYS A 194 15.95 2.97 -20.15
N TRP A 195 15.37 3.85 -20.96
CA TRP A 195 15.95 5.15 -21.31
C TRP A 195 16.21 6.02 -20.07
N ILE A 196 15.28 6.08 -19.10
CA ILE A 196 15.52 6.79 -17.83
C ILE A 196 16.68 6.16 -17.05
N LEU A 197 16.71 4.83 -16.94
CA LEU A 197 17.72 4.09 -16.17
C LEU A 197 19.12 4.12 -16.79
N GLN A 198 19.19 4.36 -18.09
CA GLN A 198 20.42 4.41 -18.87
C GLN A 198 20.84 5.85 -19.21
N ASN A 199 20.08 6.86 -18.79
CA ASN A 199 20.31 8.26 -19.11
C ASN A 199 21.72 8.73 -18.69
N ASP A 200 22.37 9.52 -19.53
CA ASP A 200 23.71 10.08 -19.28
C ASP A 200 23.73 10.99 -18.04
N SER A 201 22.63 11.69 -17.78
CA SER A 201 22.48 12.49 -16.57
C SER A 201 22.32 11.58 -15.36
N LYS A 202 23.34 11.57 -14.49
CA LYS A 202 23.29 10.88 -13.18
C LYS A 202 22.07 11.29 -12.36
N PHE A 203 21.64 12.55 -12.47
CA PHE A 203 20.46 13.03 -11.76
C PHE A 203 19.19 12.32 -12.24
N ILE A 204 18.94 12.28 -13.56
CA ILE A 204 17.78 11.61 -14.15
C ILE A 204 17.82 10.12 -13.79
N LYS A 205 18.96 9.48 -14.02
CA LYS A 205 19.15 8.05 -13.76
C LYS A 205 18.82 7.67 -12.31
N TRP A 206 19.34 8.39 -11.33
CA TRP A 206 19.18 8.04 -9.92
C TRP A 206 17.90 8.57 -9.30
N TRP A 207 17.62 9.87 -9.46
CA TRP A 207 16.51 10.53 -8.77
C TRP A 207 15.17 10.42 -9.49
N ILE A 208 15.17 10.25 -10.80
CA ILE A 208 13.95 10.06 -11.60
C ILE A 208 13.75 8.55 -11.89
N GLY A 209 14.83 7.80 -12.07
CA GLY A 209 14.78 6.36 -12.29
C GLY A 209 14.88 5.54 -11.01
N ILE A 210 16.12 5.19 -10.65
CA ILE A 210 16.42 4.06 -9.75
C ILE A 210 15.80 4.22 -8.35
N ILE A 211 15.99 5.37 -7.69
CA ILE A 211 15.55 5.59 -6.31
C ILE A 211 14.02 5.50 -6.18
N PRO A 212 13.22 6.31 -6.90
CA PRO A 212 11.77 6.28 -6.73
C PRO A 212 11.16 4.94 -7.16
N LEU A 213 11.69 4.28 -8.20
CA LEU A 213 11.22 2.95 -8.61
C LEU A 213 11.56 1.88 -7.57
N SER A 214 12.76 1.91 -6.98
CA SER A 214 13.14 0.98 -5.90
C SER A 214 12.27 1.18 -4.66
N ALA A 215 12.03 2.43 -4.27
CA ALA A 215 11.15 2.77 -3.15
C ALA A 215 9.71 2.28 -3.41
N LEU A 216 9.21 2.46 -4.64
CA LEU A 216 7.90 1.97 -5.06
C LEU A 216 7.82 0.44 -4.96
N ILE A 217 8.78 -0.28 -5.53
CA ILE A 217 8.83 -1.76 -5.51
C ILE A 217 8.75 -2.27 -4.07
N TRP A 218 9.63 -1.76 -3.19
CA TRP A 218 9.72 -2.22 -1.81
C TRP A 218 8.45 -1.89 -1.01
N THR A 219 8.01 -0.63 -1.05
CA THR A 219 6.86 -0.20 -0.25
C THR A 219 5.54 -0.74 -0.77
N ALA A 220 5.36 -0.86 -2.09
CA ALA A 220 4.15 -1.45 -2.68
C ALA A 220 4.04 -2.93 -2.34
N SER A 221 5.12 -3.71 -2.51
CA SER A 221 5.14 -5.14 -2.21
C SER A 221 4.79 -5.39 -0.74
N TYR A 222 5.41 -4.64 0.18
CA TYR A 222 5.11 -4.77 1.60
C TYR A 222 3.68 -4.32 1.94
N HIS A 223 3.28 -3.12 1.52
CA HIS A 223 1.99 -2.54 1.88
C HIS A 223 0.82 -3.41 1.36
N PHE A 224 0.96 -3.94 0.15
CA PHE A 224 -0.01 -4.86 -0.45
C PHE A 224 -0.04 -6.19 0.30
N GLY A 225 1.09 -6.87 0.49
CA GLY A 225 1.13 -8.18 1.13
C GLY A 225 0.71 -8.15 2.61
N ALA A 226 1.20 -7.16 3.37
CA ALA A 226 0.77 -6.93 4.75
C ALA A 226 -0.72 -6.57 4.82
N GLY A 227 -1.18 -5.70 3.91
CA GLY A 227 -2.58 -5.31 3.78
C GLY A 227 -3.50 -6.47 3.45
N LEU A 228 -3.06 -7.42 2.61
CA LEU A 228 -3.81 -8.63 2.29
C LEU A 228 -3.98 -9.53 3.52
N CYS A 229 -2.90 -9.75 4.29
CA CYS A 229 -2.98 -10.48 5.56
C CYS A 229 -3.95 -9.81 6.54
N GLN A 230 -3.91 -8.48 6.64
CA GLN A 230 -4.82 -7.72 7.50
C GLN A 230 -6.27 -7.82 7.02
N TYR A 231 -6.50 -7.65 5.71
CA TYR A 231 -7.82 -7.69 5.08
C TYR A 231 -8.50 -9.06 5.27
N ALA A 232 -7.76 -10.13 5.02
CA ALA A 232 -8.22 -11.51 5.20
C ALA A 232 -8.20 -11.98 6.67
N ARG A 233 -7.80 -11.12 7.62
CA ARG A 233 -7.68 -11.43 9.05
C ARG A 233 -6.81 -12.66 9.33
N ILE A 234 -5.74 -12.85 8.56
CA ILE A 234 -4.83 -13.99 8.67
C ILE A 234 -4.03 -13.87 9.98
N ARG A 235 -4.30 -14.77 10.93
CA ARG A 235 -3.59 -14.82 12.22
C ARG A 235 -2.53 -15.91 12.30
N ARG A 236 -2.59 -16.91 11.40
CA ARG A 236 -1.67 -18.05 11.41
C ARG A 236 -0.25 -17.60 11.07
N LEU A 237 0.71 -17.90 11.95
CA LEU A 237 2.10 -17.48 11.80
C LEU A 237 2.77 -18.07 10.57
N SER A 238 2.48 -19.33 10.23
CA SER A 238 3.02 -19.99 9.03
C SER A 238 2.63 -19.26 7.73
N VAL A 239 1.38 -18.80 7.64
CA VAL A 239 0.90 -18.05 6.48
C VAL A 239 1.53 -16.66 6.42
N ARG A 240 1.66 -15.98 7.58
CA ARG A 240 2.38 -14.69 7.66
C ARG A 240 3.86 -14.84 7.27
N LYS A 241 4.53 -15.92 7.69
CA LYS A 241 5.89 -16.27 7.26
C LYS A 241 5.99 -16.45 5.75
N SER A 242 5.07 -17.23 5.16
CA SER A 242 5.00 -17.43 3.71
C SER A 242 4.78 -16.10 2.97
N MET A 243 3.88 -15.25 3.46
CA MET A 243 3.64 -13.91 2.90
C MET A 243 4.89 -13.03 2.98
N SER A 244 5.61 -13.04 4.11
CA SER A 244 6.89 -12.32 4.25
C SER A 244 7.93 -12.80 3.23
N THR A 245 8.03 -14.12 3.02
CA THR A 245 8.92 -14.70 2.00
C THR A 245 8.49 -14.26 0.59
N LEU A 246 7.19 -14.26 0.29
CA LEU A 246 6.66 -13.79 -0.99
C LEU A 246 6.99 -12.31 -1.23
N ILE A 247 6.78 -11.45 -0.23
CA ILE A 247 7.10 -10.01 -0.32
C ILE A 247 8.60 -9.82 -0.58
N LEU A 248 9.46 -10.55 0.13
CA LEU A 248 10.90 -10.49 -0.07
C LEU A 248 11.26 -10.96 -1.48
N GLY A 249 10.70 -12.08 -1.94
CA GLY A 249 10.90 -12.61 -3.29
C GLY A 249 10.50 -11.60 -4.37
N LEU A 250 9.29 -11.03 -4.28
CA LEU A 250 8.80 -10.01 -5.21
C LEU A 250 9.67 -8.74 -5.19
N THR A 251 10.09 -8.29 -4.01
CA THR A 251 10.96 -7.11 -3.87
C THR A 251 12.31 -7.39 -4.52
N SER A 252 12.94 -8.53 -4.23
CA SER A 252 14.22 -8.91 -4.81
C SER A 252 14.13 -9.06 -6.34
N MET A 253 13.07 -9.69 -6.85
CA MET A 253 12.85 -9.80 -8.30
C MET A 253 12.68 -8.42 -8.93
N GLY A 254 11.89 -7.53 -8.33
CA GLY A 254 11.75 -6.16 -8.82
C GLY A 254 13.07 -5.39 -8.87
N LEU A 255 13.90 -5.48 -7.83
CA LEU A 255 15.20 -4.81 -7.80
C LEU A 255 16.19 -5.41 -8.81
N VAL A 256 16.21 -6.74 -8.95
CA VAL A 256 17.01 -7.43 -9.97
C VAL A 256 16.54 -7.05 -11.37
N GLY A 257 15.23 -7.03 -11.62
CA GLY A 257 14.63 -6.61 -12.89
C GLY A 257 15.00 -5.17 -13.24
N LEU A 258 14.92 -4.24 -12.27
CA LEU A 258 15.33 -2.86 -12.44
C LEU A 258 16.82 -2.74 -12.80
N TRP A 259 17.67 -3.49 -12.09
CA TRP A 259 19.10 -3.56 -12.40
C TRP A 259 19.36 -4.12 -13.79
N ARG A 260 18.69 -5.21 -14.18
CA ARG A 260 18.82 -5.82 -15.51
C ARG A 260 18.38 -4.87 -16.62
N LEU A 261 17.25 -4.18 -16.47
CA LEU A 261 16.77 -3.15 -17.41
C LEU A 261 17.79 -2.01 -17.56
N SER A 262 18.50 -1.63 -16.50
CA SER A 262 19.55 -0.62 -16.58
C SER A 262 20.80 -1.06 -17.36
N LYS A 263 20.89 -2.35 -17.70
CA LYS A 263 22.06 -3.01 -18.33
C LYS A 263 21.75 -3.65 -19.69
N THR A 264 20.49 -3.68 -20.13
CA THR A 264 20.14 -4.18 -21.47
C THR A 264 20.68 -3.27 -22.57
N THR A 265 20.54 -3.70 -23.82
CA THR A 265 20.80 -2.90 -25.02
C THR A 265 20.27 -1.48 -24.84
N SER A 266 21.12 -0.51 -25.18
CA SER A 266 20.81 0.90 -25.02
C SER A 266 19.63 1.29 -25.90
N VAL A 267 18.65 1.98 -25.31
CA VAL A 267 17.58 2.60 -26.09
C VAL A 267 18.15 3.88 -26.71
N PHE A 268 18.08 4.01 -28.03
CA PHE A 268 18.54 5.21 -28.74
C PHE A 268 17.79 6.45 -28.26
N TYR A 269 18.44 7.61 -28.40
CA TYR A 269 17.84 8.89 -28.04
C TYR A 269 16.49 9.08 -28.75
N ASN A 270 15.42 9.24 -27.97
CA ASN A 270 14.09 9.53 -28.46
C ASN A 270 13.66 10.92 -27.98
N SER A 271 13.39 11.82 -28.93
CA SER A 271 12.90 13.18 -28.66
C SER A 271 11.59 13.20 -27.87
N ASP A 272 10.77 12.16 -28.03
CA ASP A 272 9.49 12.02 -27.34
C ASP A 272 9.69 11.82 -25.84
N TYR A 273 10.67 11.01 -25.46
CA TYR A 273 11.00 10.75 -24.06
C TYR A 273 11.52 12.01 -23.35
N GLN A 274 12.26 12.85 -24.09
CA GLN A 274 12.72 14.14 -23.57
C GLN A 274 11.58 15.14 -23.36
N ARG A 275 10.57 15.17 -24.26
CA ARG A 275 9.37 16.01 -24.07
C ARG A 275 8.63 15.63 -22.79
N ILE A 276 8.40 14.34 -22.58
CA ILE A 276 7.76 13.82 -21.36
C ILE A 276 8.57 14.21 -20.12
N LEU A 277 9.88 14.00 -20.15
CA LEU A 277 10.74 14.32 -19.01
C LEU A 277 10.71 15.82 -18.67
N ASN A 278 10.73 16.68 -19.68
CA ASN A 278 10.62 18.13 -19.49
C ASN A 278 9.27 18.53 -18.88
N ALA A 279 8.18 17.87 -19.26
CA ALA A 279 6.87 18.07 -18.64
C ALA A 279 6.81 17.59 -17.17
N VAL A 280 7.69 16.66 -16.78
CA VAL A 280 7.77 16.15 -15.41
C VAL A 280 8.64 17.03 -14.49
N ILE A 281 9.67 17.65 -15.04
CA ILE A 281 10.63 18.48 -14.28
C ILE A 281 10.16 19.94 -14.12
N ARG A 282 9.32 20.44 -15.02
CA ARG A 282 8.71 21.77 -14.93
C ARG A 282 7.67 21.85 -13.83
#